data_AF-A0A954S9C9-F1
#
_entry.id   AF-A0A954S9C9-F1
#
_cell.length_a   1.000
_cell.length_b   1.000
_cell.length_c   1.000
_cell.angle_alpha   90.00
_cell.angle_beta   90.00
_cell.angle_gamma   90.00
#
_symmetry.space_group_name_H-M   'P 1'
#
loop_
_entity.id
_entity.type
_entity.pdbx_description
1 polymer ?
#
loop_
_entity_poly.entity_id
_entity_poly.type
_entity_poly.pdbx_seq_one_letter_code
_entity_poly.pdbx_strand_id
1 'polypeptide(L)'
;MSDAANILNAIQQDERYSDLLDWGTPRRGHPEGTVRAHIEELERNLTALSHKLTIAERDRLRLLIHTHDTFKAKATRGSAITDPRSHASLGRQFLAEFCDDSDLLNMVQWHDEPYALWQKQRRSQTVDEERLQGLIDRIDDWDLFLAFQIIDNGTEGKSREPLQWFFPMIAQCVETRFSVVDLL
;
A
#
# COMPACT_ATOMS: atom_id res chain seq x y z
N MET A 1 -5.35 16.09 17.09
CA MET A 1 -5.46 15.00 16.10
C MET A 1 -4.71 15.47 14.86
N SER A 2 -3.93 14.59 14.22
CA SER A 2 -3.23 14.95 12.97
C SER A 2 -4.23 15.19 11.83
N ASP A 3 -3.79 15.88 10.77
CA ASP A 3 -4.62 16.07 9.57
C ASP A 3 -5.05 14.73 8.96
N ALA A 4 -4.15 13.74 8.94
CA ALA A 4 -4.44 12.38 8.47
C ALA A 4 -5.55 11.68 9.27
N ALA A 5 -5.57 11.85 10.60
CA ALA A 5 -6.63 11.28 11.43
C ALA A 5 -8.00 11.92 11.15
N ASN A 6 -8.04 13.24 10.88
CA ASN A 6 -9.28 13.93 10.51
C ASN A 6 -9.77 13.49 9.12
N ILE A 7 -8.86 13.35 8.15
CA ILE A 7 -9.15 12.83 6.82
C ILE A 7 -9.73 11.41 6.91
N LEU A 8 -9.10 10.54 7.70
CA LEU A 8 -9.59 9.17 7.89
C LEU A 8 -11.00 9.14 8.50
N ASN A 9 -11.28 9.99 9.49
CA ASN A 9 -12.62 10.10 10.07
C ASN A 9 -13.66 10.50 9.01
N ALA A 10 -13.32 11.43 8.11
CA ALA A 10 -14.20 11.83 7.01
C ALA A 10 -14.44 10.68 6.02
N ILE A 11 -13.39 9.94 5.65
CA ILE A 11 -13.48 8.76 4.78
C ILE A 11 -14.38 7.69 5.40
N GLN A 12 -14.24 7.42 6.70
CA GLN A 12 -15.03 6.41 7.40
C GLN A 12 -16.53 6.77 7.50
N GLN A 13 -16.89 8.04 7.26
CA GLN A 13 -18.27 8.52 7.20
C GLN A 13 -18.83 8.56 5.77
N ASP A 14 -18.02 8.34 4.74
CA ASP A 14 -18.44 8.34 3.35
C ASP A 14 -19.10 6.99 2.97
N GLU A 15 -20.32 7.05 2.42
CA GLU A 15 -21.08 5.86 2.04
C GLU A 15 -20.34 4.98 1.01
N ARG A 16 -19.58 5.60 0.10
CA ARG A 16 -18.81 4.89 -0.94
C ARG A 16 -17.74 3.99 -0.33
N TYR A 17 -17.21 4.37 0.84
CA TYR A 17 -16.25 3.57 1.60
C TYR A 17 -16.97 2.43 2.33
N SER A 18 -18.04 2.73 3.09
CA SER A 18 -18.75 1.70 3.86
C SER A 18 -19.39 0.60 3.00
N ASP A 19 -19.89 0.96 1.81
CA ASP A 19 -20.54 0.03 0.88
C ASP A 19 -19.61 -1.08 0.37
N LEU A 20 -18.29 -0.89 0.46
CA LEU A 20 -17.29 -1.79 -0.10
C LEU A 20 -16.57 -2.64 0.94
N LEU A 21 -16.77 -2.37 2.24
CA LEU A 21 -16.02 -3.05 3.30
C LEU A 21 -16.28 -4.56 3.38
N ASP A 22 -17.52 -4.97 3.12
CA ASP A 22 -17.91 -6.38 3.22
C ASP A 22 -17.80 -7.12 1.87
N TRP A 23 -17.20 -6.47 0.86
CA TRP A 23 -16.88 -7.12 -0.40
C TRP A 23 -15.64 -8.02 -0.26
N GLY A 24 -15.71 -9.23 -0.81
CA GLY A 24 -14.60 -10.17 -0.91
C GLY A 24 -14.91 -11.53 -0.30
N THR A 25 -14.08 -12.52 -0.64
CA THR A 25 -14.15 -13.89 -0.11
C THR A 25 -12.73 -14.45 0.03
N PRO A 26 -12.47 -15.33 1.03
CA PRO A 26 -11.15 -15.93 1.23
C PRO A 26 -10.54 -16.52 -0.05
N ARG A 27 -9.27 -16.21 -0.31
CA ARG A 27 -8.52 -16.71 -1.49
C ARG A 27 -7.01 -16.74 -1.22
N ARG A 28 -6.24 -17.38 -2.10
CA ARG A 28 -4.77 -17.39 -1.99
C ARG A 28 -4.22 -15.96 -1.99
N GLY A 29 -3.36 -15.66 -1.01
CA GLY A 29 -2.78 -14.34 -0.79
C GLY A 29 -3.68 -13.36 -0.02
N HIS A 30 -4.97 -13.68 0.13
CA HIS A 30 -5.93 -12.94 0.94
C HIS A 30 -6.90 -13.91 1.65
N PRO A 31 -6.42 -14.74 2.59
CA PRO A 31 -7.26 -15.69 3.32
C PRO A 31 -8.34 -15.02 4.17
N GLU A 32 -8.14 -13.76 4.59
CA GLU A 32 -9.07 -12.93 5.35
C GLU A 32 -10.38 -12.64 4.60
N GLY A 33 -10.31 -12.57 3.27
CA GLY A 33 -11.46 -12.46 2.39
C GLY A 33 -11.98 -11.05 2.15
N THR A 34 -12.67 -10.43 3.12
CA THR A 34 -13.31 -9.12 2.92
C THR A 34 -12.33 -7.97 3.06
N VAL A 35 -12.66 -6.81 2.46
CA VAL A 35 -11.89 -5.56 2.65
C VAL A 35 -11.78 -5.20 4.13
N ARG A 36 -12.86 -5.35 4.90
CA ARG A 36 -12.88 -5.12 6.35
C ARG A 36 -11.87 -6.01 7.08
N ALA A 37 -11.90 -7.31 6.82
CA ALA A 37 -11.00 -8.26 7.47
C ALA A 37 -9.53 -7.98 7.08
N HIS A 38 -9.29 -7.55 5.84
CA HIS A 38 -7.98 -7.11 5.37
C HIS A 38 -7.47 -5.88 6.12
N ILE A 39 -8.29 -4.84 6.23
CA ILE A 39 -7.98 -3.64 7.03
C ILE A 39 -7.65 -4.01 8.48
N GLU A 40 -8.45 -4.87 9.11
CA GLU A 40 -8.21 -5.32 10.49
C GLU A 40 -6.87 -6.05 10.63
N GLU A 41 -6.47 -6.83 9.63
CA GLU A 41 -5.15 -7.47 9.61
C GLU A 41 -4.02 -6.46 9.44
N LEU A 42 -4.18 -5.50 8.54
CA LEU A 42 -3.19 -4.44 8.36
C LEU A 42 -3.04 -3.56 9.61
N GLU A 43 -4.13 -3.27 10.34
CA GLU A 43 -4.04 -2.54 11.61
C GLU A 43 -3.31 -3.35 12.71
N ARG A 44 -3.41 -4.70 12.70
CA ARG A 44 -2.57 -5.55 13.57
C ARG A 44 -1.09 -5.46 13.19
N ASN A 45 -0.78 -5.49 11.90
CA ASN A 45 0.59 -5.32 11.40
C ASN A 45 1.17 -3.94 11.75
N LEU A 46 0.36 -2.88 11.61
CA LEU A 46 0.72 -1.53 12.07
C LEU A 46 1.03 -1.51 13.57
N THR A 47 0.24 -2.22 14.37
CA THR A 47 0.47 -2.34 15.82
C THR A 47 1.81 -3.02 16.12
N ALA A 48 2.16 -4.08 15.40
CA ALA A 48 3.45 -4.77 15.55
C ALA A 48 4.64 -3.87 15.19
N LEU A 49 4.51 -3.04 14.14
CA LEU A 49 5.55 -2.13 13.69
C LEU A 49 5.62 -0.81 14.50
N SER A 50 4.64 -0.55 15.38
CA SER A 50 4.44 0.74 16.04
C SER A 50 5.62 1.29 16.83
N HIS A 51 6.50 0.43 17.34
CA HIS A 51 7.68 0.82 18.10
C HIS A 51 8.74 1.60 17.28
N LYS A 52 8.68 1.52 15.94
CA LYS A 52 9.54 2.28 15.01
C LYS A 52 8.87 3.54 14.45
N LEU A 53 7.61 3.79 14.83
CA LEU A 53 6.75 4.78 14.21
C LEU A 53 6.35 5.87 15.21
N THR A 54 6.39 7.11 14.75
CA THR A 54 5.79 8.26 15.43
C THR A 54 4.27 8.17 15.41
N ILE A 55 3.59 9.02 16.19
CA ILE A 55 2.12 9.11 16.15
C ILE A 55 1.65 9.60 14.77
N ALA A 56 2.33 10.58 14.18
CA ALA A 56 1.95 11.14 12.88
C ALA A 56 2.09 10.11 11.74
N GLU A 57 3.18 9.33 11.72
CA GLU A 57 3.36 8.24 10.75
C GLU A 57 2.28 7.17 10.91
N ARG A 58 1.90 6.81 12.15
CA ARG A 58 0.81 5.86 12.38
C ARG A 58 -0.51 6.35 11.82
N ASP A 59 -0.86 7.62 12.03
CA ASP A 59 -2.10 8.18 11.49
C ASP A 59 -2.11 8.17 9.95
N ARG A 60 -0.97 8.50 9.31
CA ARG A 60 -0.82 8.43 7.85
C ARG A 60 -0.88 6.99 7.32
N LEU A 61 -0.25 6.03 8.01
CA LEU A 61 -0.32 4.61 7.64
C LEU A 61 -1.75 4.07 7.74
N ARG A 62 -2.52 4.46 8.77
CA ARG A 62 -3.94 4.11 8.84
C ARG A 62 -4.71 4.66 7.65
N LEU A 63 -4.46 5.90 7.26
CA LEU A 63 -5.07 6.48 6.07
C LEU A 63 -4.77 5.65 4.80
N LEU A 64 -3.52 5.21 4.60
CA LEU A 64 -3.14 4.34 3.48
C LEU A 64 -3.83 2.96 3.54
N ILE A 65 -3.83 2.33 4.72
CA ILE A 65 -4.50 1.03 4.97
C ILE A 65 -5.96 1.08 4.55
N HIS A 66 -6.68 2.13 4.96
CA HIS A 66 -8.11 2.28 4.68
C HIS A 66 -8.45 2.71 3.25
N THR A 67 -7.47 3.06 2.42
CA THR A 67 -7.74 3.62 1.08
C THR A 67 -7.23 2.75 -0.07
N HIS A 68 -6.04 2.15 0.07
CA HIS A 68 -5.33 1.56 -1.07
C HIS A 68 -6.10 0.45 -1.81
N ASP A 69 -6.81 -0.41 -1.09
CA ASP A 69 -7.50 -1.58 -1.65
C ASP A 69 -9.04 -1.51 -1.54
N THR A 70 -9.60 -0.47 -0.93
CA THR A 70 -11.06 -0.37 -0.68
C THR A 70 -11.87 -0.45 -1.97
N PHE A 71 -11.36 0.12 -3.06
CA PHE A 71 -12.07 0.20 -4.35
C PHE A 71 -11.81 -1.00 -5.27
N LYS A 72 -11.18 -2.07 -4.79
CA LYS A 72 -10.88 -3.29 -5.57
C LYS A 72 -12.10 -3.92 -6.22
N ALA A 73 -13.27 -3.82 -5.56
CA ALA A 73 -14.54 -4.30 -6.09
C ALA A 73 -14.99 -3.62 -7.39
N LYS A 74 -14.64 -2.34 -7.56
CA LYS A 74 -15.02 -1.50 -8.71
C LYS A 74 -14.00 -1.53 -9.83
N ALA A 75 -12.82 -2.12 -9.58
CA ALA A 75 -11.71 -2.12 -10.51
C ALA A 75 -11.89 -3.11 -11.67
N THR A 76 -11.32 -2.77 -12.83
CA THR A 76 -11.20 -3.71 -13.95
C THR A 76 -10.08 -4.70 -13.65
N ARG A 77 -10.42 -5.98 -13.56
CA ARG A 77 -9.43 -7.03 -13.24
C ARG A 77 -8.33 -7.09 -14.31
N GLY A 78 -7.07 -7.13 -13.84
CA GLY A 78 -5.89 -7.27 -14.70
C GLY A 78 -5.49 -6.00 -15.46
N SER A 79 -6.10 -4.85 -15.16
CA SER A 79 -5.66 -3.57 -15.71
C SER A 79 -4.27 -3.19 -15.20
N ALA A 80 -3.52 -2.41 -15.98
CA ALA A 80 -2.28 -1.81 -15.52
C ALA A 80 -2.53 -0.88 -14.32
N ILE A 81 -1.53 -0.69 -13.45
CA ILE A 81 -1.66 0.16 -12.26
C ILE A 81 -2.00 1.61 -12.60
N THR A 82 -1.60 2.09 -13.78
CA THR A 82 -1.90 3.43 -14.31
C THR A 82 -3.24 3.53 -15.03
N ASP A 83 -3.94 2.41 -15.25
CA ASP A 83 -5.27 2.45 -15.84
C ASP A 83 -6.23 3.19 -14.89
N PRO A 84 -7.01 4.18 -15.35
CA PRO A 84 -7.95 4.91 -14.50
C PRO A 84 -8.98 4.03 -13.76
N ARG A 85 -9.18 2.78 -14.23
CA ARG A 85 -10.06 1.77 -13.63
C ARG A 85 -9.31 0.69 -12.84
N SER A 86 -8.02 0.82 -12.59
CA SER A 86 -7.29 0.00 -11.61
C SER A 86 -7.73 0.35 -10.19
N HIS A 87 -7.60 -0.59 -9.26
CA HIS A 87 -7.97 -0.33 -7.86
C HIS A 87 -7.10 0.77 -7.25
N ALA A 88 -5.81 0.79 -7.57
CA ALA A 88 -4.88 1.84 -7.14
C ALA A 88 -5.30 3.23 -7.65
N SER A 89 -5.68 3.35 -8.93
CA SER A 89 -6.15 4.63 -9.48
C SER A 89 -7.49 5.08 -8.85
N LEU A 90 -8.41 4.14 -8.61
CA LEU A 90 -9.68 4.44 -7.95
C LEU A 90 -9.49 4.86 -6.49
N GLY A 91 -8.63 4.16 -5.74
CA GLY A 91 -8.26 4.53 -4.37
C GLY A 91 -7.61 5.91 -4.30
N ARG A 92 -6.68 6.20 -5.23
CA ARG A 92 -6.05 7.51 -5.35
C ARG A 92 -7.08 8.61 -5.64
N GLN A 93 -7.97 8.40 -6.60
CA GLN A 93 -9.01 9.37 -6.97
C GLN A 93 -9.91 9.67 -5.77
N PHE A 94 -10.33 8.63 -5.04
CA PHE A 94 -11.14 8.80 -3.84
C PHE A 94 -10.40 9.58 -2.74
N LEU A 95 -9.15 9.23 -2.43
CA LEU A 95 -8.36 9.94 -1.42
C LEU A 95 -8.12 11.42 -1.79
N ALA A 96 -7.93 11.72 -3.08
CA ALA A 96 -7.72 13.09 -3.57
C ALA A 96 -8.93 14.02 -3.35
N GLU A 97 -10.11 13.49 -3.02
CA GLU A 97 -11.26 14.30 -2.63
C GLU A 97 -11.15 14.82 -1.19
N PHE A 98 -10.26 14.25 -0.36
CA PHE A 98 -10.09 14.58 1.05
C PHE A 98 -8.74 15.20 1.40
N CYS A 99 -7.71 15.04 0.55
CA CYS A 99 -6.41 15.69 0.74
C CYS A 99 -5.70 15.97 -0.59
N ASP A 100 -4.74 16.89 -0.55
CA ASP A 100 -3.89 17.30 -1.67
C ASP A 100 -2.41 16.88 -1.50
N ASP A 101 -2.11 16.06 -0.48
CA ASP A 101 -0.79 15.51 -0.22
C ASP A 101 -0.37 14.56 -1.36
N SER A 102 0.49 15.06 -2.26
CA SER A 102 0.90 14.34 -3.47
C SER A 102 1.61 13.03 -3.17
N ASP A 103 2.35 12.95 -2.07
CA ASP A 103 3.14 11.78 -1.72
C ASP A 103 2.22 10.66 -1.23
N LEU A 104 1.25 10.95 -0.35
CA LEU A 104 0.23 9.98 0.05
C LEU A 104 -0.59 9.48 -1.15
N LEU A 105 -0.95 10.37 -2.07
CA LEU A 105 -1.63 9.99 -3.31
C LEU A 105 -0.77 9.08 -4.20
N ASN A 106 0.54 9.33 -4.26
CA ASN A 106 1.48 8.48 -4.99
C ASN A 106 1.66 7.12 -4.32
N MET A 107 1.73 7.05 -2.99
CA MET A 107 1.81 5.78 -2.26
C MET A 107 0.59 4.90 -2.55
N VAL A 108 -0.63 5.47 -2.53
CA VAL A 108 -1.84 4.73 -2.91
C VAL A 108 -1.78 4.28 -4.38
N GLN A 109 -1.33 5.15 -5.28
CA GLN A 109 -1.24 4.84 -6.71
C GLN A 109 -0.23 3.73 -7.03
N TRP A 110 0.88 3.65 -6.28
CA TRP A 110 2.04 2.83 -6.65
C TRP A 110 2.36 1.72 -5.65
N HIS A 111 1.50 1.44 -4.67
CA HIS A 111 1.71 0.40 -3.65
C HIS A 111 2.00 -1.00 -4.22
N ASP A 112 1.39 -1.35 -5.36
CA ASP A 112 1.58 -2.64 -6.03
C ASP A 112 2.81 -2.67 -6.97
N GLU A 113 3.44 -1.52 -7.22
CA GLU A 113 4.57 -1.40 -8.15
C GLU A 113 5.78 -2.26 -7.74
N PRO A 114 6.19 -2.34 -6.45
CA PRO A 114 7.25 -3.26 -6.02
C PRO A 114 6.96 -4.73 -6.37
N TYR A 115 5.70 -5.16 -6.20
CA TYR A 115 5.29 -6.52 -6.54
C TYR A 115 5.31 -6.76 -8.06
N ALA A 116 4.83 -5.79 -8.84
CA ALA A 116 4.84 -5.87 -10.30
C ALA A 116 6.27 -5.93 -10.87
N LEU A 117 7.20 -5.14 -10.32
CA LEU A 117 8.62 -5.18 -10.66
C LEU A 117 9.23 -6.56 -10.36
N TRP A 118 8.98 -7.09 -9.17
CA TRP A 118 9.44 -8.43 -8.79
C TRP A 118 8.89 -9.53 -9.71
N GLN A 119 7.59 -9.48 -10.03
CA GLN A 119 6.99 -10.45 -10.95
C GLN A 119 7.62 -10.38 -12.35
N LYS A 120 7.89 -9.17 -12.86
CA LYS A 120 8.53 -8.98 -14.17
C LYS A 120 9.97 -9.51 -14.14
N GLN A 121 10.73 -9.20 -13.10
CA GLN A 121 12.09 -9.71 -12.91
C GLN A 121 12.11 -11.24 -12.88
N ARG A 122 11.19 -11.89 -12.15
CA ARG A 122 11.13 -13.36 -12.09
C ARG A 122 10.87 -14.02 -13.43
N ARG A 123 10.13 -13.35 -14.33
CA ARG A 123 9.80 -13.88 -15.66
C ARG A 123 10.88 -13.61 -16.69
N SER A 124 11.51 -12.43 -16.64
CA SER A 124 12.46 -11.95 -17.66
C SER A 124 13.93 -12.12 -17.25
N GLN A 125 14.20 -12.39 -15.98
CA GLN A 125 15.53 -12.35 -15.34
C GLN A 125 16.23 -10.99 -15.42
N THR A 126 15.52 -9.94 -15.83
CA THR A 126 16.04 -8.56 -15.94
C THR A 126 15.20 -7.61 -15.09
N VAL A 127 15.86 -6.67 -14.42
CA VAL A 127 15.17 -5.59 -13.69
C VAL A 127 14.66 -4.57 -14.69
N ASP A 128 13.44 -4.08 -14.49
CA ASP A 128 12.90 -2.95 -15.23
C ASP A 128 13.35 -1.65 -14.57
N GLU A 129 14.55 -1.19 -14.94
CA GLU A 129 15.21 -0.02 -14.34
C GLU A 129 14.40 1.27 -14.54
N GLU A 130 13.72 1.42 -15.69
CA GLU A 130 12.89 2.60 -15.98
C GLU A 130 11.70 2.68 -15.01
N ARG A 131 10.99 1.57 -14.78
CA ARG A 131 9.89 1.54 -13.82
C ARG A 131 10.35 1.69 -12.38
N LEU A 132 11.50 1.10 -12.03
CA LEU A 132 12.09 1.25 -10.70
C LEU A 132 12.46 2.71 -10.43
N GLN A 133 13.17 3.36 -11.36
CA GLN A 133 13.51 4.77 -11.24
C GLN A 133 12.26 5.64 -11.18
N GLY A 134 11.26 5.34 -12.01
CA GLY A 134 9.98 6.04 -11.96
C GLY A 134 9.24 5.88 -10.63
N LEU A 135 9.42 4.79 -9.89
CA LEU A 135 8.90 4.65 -8.54
C LEU A 135 9.70 5.52 -7.56
N ILE A 136 11.04 5.46 -7.66
CA ILE A 136 11.97 6.28 -6.86
C ILE A 136 11.65 7.76 -6.97
N ASP A 137 11.38 8.26 -8.18
CA ASP A 137 11.11 9.67 -8.45
C ASP A 137 9.72 10.14 -7.98
N ARG A 138 8.83 9.22 -7.59
CA ARG A 138 7.43 9.54 -7.23
C ARG A 138 7.13 9.47 -5.74
N ILE A 139 7.98 8.78 -4.97
CA ILE A 139 7.82 8.62 -3.53
C ILE A 139 8.84 9.51 -2.84
N ASP A 140 8.36 10.42 -2.01
CA ASP A 140 9.20 11.34 -1.25
C ASP A 140 9.55 10.74 0.12
N ASP A 141 8.56 10.28 0.89
CA ASP A 141 8.75 9.67 2.22
C ASP A 141 8.90 8.14 2.11
N TRP A 142 10.13 7.71 1.84
CA TRP A 142 10.50 6.29 1.74
C TRP A 142 10.33 5.51 3.04
N ASP A 143 10.43 6.16 4.21
CA ASP A 143 10.16 5.49 5.48
C ASP A 143 8.68 5.13 5.61
N LEU A 144 7.78 6.06 5.28
CA LEU A 144 6.35 5.82 5.31
C LEU A 144 5.93 4.78 4.26
N PHE A 145 6.46 4.88 3.04
CA PHE A 145 6.17 3.92 1.97
C PHE A 145 6.62 2.50 2.33
N LEU A 146 7.85 2.33 2.84
CA LEU A 146 8.36 1.01 3.19
C LEU A 146 7.69 0.42 4.44
N ALA A 147 7.35 1.25 5.43
CA ALA A 147 6.49 0.82 6.52
C ALA A 147 5.15 0.30 6.00
N PHE A 148 4.54 1.00 5.05
CA PHE A 148 3.30 0.57 4.42
C PHE A 148 3.47 -0.75 3.64
N GLN A 149 4.55 -0.91 2.86
CA GLN A 149 4.82 -2.16 2.15
C GLN A 149 4.98 -3.34 3.12
N ILE A 150 5.67 -3.16 4.25
CA ILE A 150 5.81 -4.18 5.31
C ILE A 150 4.44 -4.56 5.88
N ILE A 151 3.61 -3.56 6.17
CA ILE A 151 2.28 -3.76 6.74
C ILE A 151 1.39 -4.53 5.75
N ASP A 152 1.28 -4.07 4.50
CA ASP A 152 0.42 -4.70 3.50
C ASP A 152 0.89 -6.10 3.10
N ASN A 153 2.20 -6.33 2.98
CA ASN A 153 2.73 -7.62 2.53
C ASN A 153 3.03 -8.60 3.67
N GLY A 154 2.90 -8.14 4.92
CA GLY A 154 3.05 -8.93 6.14
C GLY A 154 1.84 -9.81 6.47
N THR A 155 0.79 -9.83 5.65
CA THR A 155 -0.42 -10.63 5.91
C THR A 155 -0.20 -12.14 5.74
N GLU A 156 -1.08 -12.92 6.37
CA GLU A 156 -1.14 -14.36 6.21
C GLU A 156 -1.35 -14.73 4.74
N GLY A 157 -0.57 -15.68 4.23
CA GLY A 157 -0.71 -16.18 2.86
C GLY A 157 -0.02 -15.35 1.77
N LYS A 158 0.56 -14.16 2.06
CA LYS A 158 1.48 -13.46 1.15
C LYS A 158 2.91 -13.97 1.30
N SER A 159 3.66 -14.09 0.20
CA SER A 159 5.09 -14.42 0.26
C SER A 159 5.89 -13.16 0.61
N ARG A 160 6.96 -13.33 1.39
CA ARG A 160 7.91 -12.24 1.73
C ARG A 160 8.99 -12.05 0.66
N GLU A 161 9.11 -13.00 -0.28
CA GLU A 161 10.09 -12.94 -1.38
C GLU A 161 10.08 -11.61 -2.16
N PRO A 162 8.91 -10.98 -2.48
CA PRO A 162 8.89 -9.70 -3.18
C PRO A 162 9.60 -8.60 -2.39
N LEU A 163 9.36 -8.51 -1.07
CA LEU A 163 10.01 -7.50 -0.23
C LEU A 163 11.48 -7.83 0.03
N GLN A 164 11.82 -9.10 0.24
CA GLN A 164 13.21 -9.55 0.38
C GLN A 164 14.04 -9.23 -0.86
N TRP A 165 13.43 -9.23 -2.05
CA TRP A 165 14.05 -8.77 -3.28
C TRP A 165 14.08 -7.23 -3.38
N PHE A 166 12.96 -6.56 -3.09
CA PHE A 166 12.81 -5.13 -3.32
C PHE A 166 13.70 -4.27 -2.41
N PHE A 167 13.80 -4.61 -1.13
CA PHE A 167 14.55 -3.81 -0.16
C PHE A 167 16.04 -3.65 -0.52
N PRO A 168 16.80 -4.73 -0.82
CA PRO A 168 18.18 -4.60 -1.29
C PRO A 168 18.31 -3.82 -2.61
N MET A 169 17.32 -3.90 -3.50
CA MET A 169 17.34 -3.21 -4.79
C MET A 169 17.34 -1.69 -4.65
N ILE A 170 16.61 -1.16 -3.66
CA ILE A 170 16.49 0.30 -3.45
C ILE A 170 17.46 0.84 -2.40
N ALA A 171 18.10 -0.02 -1.59
CA ALA A 171 18.93 0.41 -0.45
C ALA A 171 20.14 1.30 -0.81
N GLN A 172 20.55 1.33 -2.09
CA GLN A 172 21.61 2.22 -2.57
C GLN A 172 21.08 3.56 -3.12
N CYS A 173 19.77 3.65 -3.33
CA CYS A 173 19.12 4.77 -4.00
C CYS A 173 18.23 5.60 -3.06
N VAL A 174 17.81 5.02 -1.93
CA VAL A 174 16.89 5.66 -0.98
C VAL A 174 17.43 5.57 0.44
N GLU A 175 17.27 6.65 1.20
CA GLU A 175 17.56 6.66 2.63
C GLU A 175 16.31 6.19 3.38
N THR A 176 16.48 5.19 4.27
CA THR A 176 15.38 4.67 5.08
C THR A 176 15.89 3.99 6.35
N ARG A 177 15.06 3.99 7.40
CA ARG A 177 15.25 3.26 8.65
C ARG A 177 14.77 1.80 8.60
N PHE A 178 14.07 1.39 7.53
CA PHE A 178 13.52 0.05 7.37
C PHE A 178 14.42 -0.84 6.52
N SER A 179 14.53 -2.11 6.91
CA SER A 179 15.31 -3.10 6.17
C SER A 179 14.61 -4.46 6.14
N VAL A 180 15.22 -5.45 5.49
CA VAL A 180 14.70 -6.83 5.45
C VAL A 180 14.53 -7.47 6.84
N VAL A 181 15.16 -6.93 7.89
CA VAL A 181 14.99 -7.43 9.27
C VAL A 181 13.66 -7.02 9.90
N ASP A 182 12.95 -6.08 9.26
CA ASP A 182 11.69 -5.51 9.77
C ASP A 182 10.44 -6.16 9.17
N LEU A 183 10.62 -7.12 8.26
CA LEU A 183 9.51 -7.85 7.64
C LEU A 183 8.77 -8.70 8.69
N LEU A 184 7.44 -8.67 8.66
CA LEU A 184 6.52 -9.40 9.55
C LEU A 184 6.25 -10.85 9.12
#